data_AF-A0A8T1XF66-F1
#
_entry.id   AF-A0A8T1XF66-F1
#
_cell.length_a   1.000
_cell.length_b   1.000
_cell.length_c   1.000
_cell.angle_alpha   90.00
_cell.angle_beta   90.00
_cell.angle_gamma   90.00
#
_symmetry.space_group_name_H-M   'P 1'
#
loop_
_entity.id
_entity.type
_entity.pdbx_description
1 polymer ?
#
loop_
_entity_poly.entity_id
_entity_poly.type
_entity_poly.pdbx_seq_one_letter_code
_entity_poly.pdbx_strand_id
1 'polypeptide(L)'
;MEEYTERKVKVIGTWDDHDYGLNDAGKEFDRKVINQKLMLDFLDEPLDSPRRKQAGVYASYTYGPPNRKVKVIVLDTRYHRDPLRSDGSILGDTQWDWLEQELRGPRSEITIIGSSVQVISNLSATTGPLFYMESWGRFPKERKRLFKLISDTKRNGVIFISGDVHFGEITRYDCSVGYPLYDVTSSGLVQSVEKVFPRPLHSIVRLLFWYTPSTMRVINDNCKFKSCTYGQQNFGAISIDWNANPVIIRLEIRDVNGHTVLGTNVSLSELQPGGSNSLKDATTKGKSQRYCTLEIELPGLIRYRLAVLIYFTIAVLAMAILGLIIGGVLAITACVYKCKVD
;
A
#
# COMPACT_ATOMS: atom_id res chain seq x y z
N MET A 1 -35.46 1.23 -30.49
CA MET A 1 -34.86 0.45 -29.39
C MET A 1 -33.37 0.72 -29.43
N GLU A 2 -32.87 1.56 -28.54
CA GLU A 2 -31.45 1.83 -28.41
C GLU A 2 -30.74 0.56 -27.93
N GLU A 3 -29.85 0.06 -28.77
CA GLU A 3 -28.94 -1.03 -28.46
C GLU A 3 -27.89 -0.50 -27.47
N TYR A 4 -28.13 -0.70 -26.17
CA TYR A 4 -27.10 -0.58 -25.15
C TYR A 4 -26.06 -1.66 -25.43
N THR A 5 -25.08 -1.33 -26.26
CA THR A 5 -23.85 -2.11 -26.39
C THR A 5 -23.19 -2.13 -25.01
N GLU A 6 -23.20 -3.29 -24.34
CA GLU A 6 -22.37 -3.53 -23.17
C GLU A 6 -20.93 -3.19 -23.56
N ARG A 7 -20.43 -2.03 -23.13
CA ARG A 7 -19.03 -1.68 -23.32
C ARG A 7 -18.22 -2.72 -22.56
N LYS A 8 -17.60 -3.65 -23.28
CA LYS A 8 -16.64 -4.61 -22.71
C LYS A 8 -15.54 -3.85 -21.98
N VAL A 9 -15.56 -3.87 -20.65
CA VAL A 9 -14.51 -3.31 -19.82
C VAL A 9 -13.31 -4.24 -19.90
N LYS A 10 -12.15 -3.71 -20.28
CA LYS A 10 -10.91 -4.51 -20.31
C LYS A 10 -10.43 -4.72 -18.88
N VAL A 11 -10.34 -5.97 -18.46
CA VAL A 11 -9.70 -6.38 -17.21
C VAL A 11 -8.23 -6.67 -17.51
N ILE A 12 -7.34 -6.04 -16.75
CA ILE A 12 -5.90 -6.31 -16.76
C ILE A 12 -5.44 -6.46 -15.32
N GLY A 13 -4.39 -7.23 -15.08
CA GLY A 13 -3.93 -7.45 -13.73
C GLY A 13 -2.63 -8.23 -13.64
N THR A 14 -2.18 -8.33 -12.39
CA THR A 14 -1.09 -9.16 -11.89
C THR A 14 -1.63 -9.94 -10.69
N TRP A 15 -0.85 -10.88 -10.17
CA TRP A 15 -1.18 -11.60 -8.95
C TRP A 15 -0.67 -10.90 -7.70
N ASP A 16 -1.14 -11.38 -6.55
CA ASP A 16 -0.39 -11.30 -5.30
C ASP A 16 -0.06 -12.70 -4.75
N ASP A 17 0.49 -12.79 -3.54
CA ASP A 17 0.92 -14.05 -2.92
C ASP A 17 -0.18 -15.13 -2.85
N HIS A 18 -1.42 -14.75 -2.58
CA HIS A 18 -2.56 -15.68 -2.52
C HIS A 18 -2.97 -16.26 -3.88
N ASP A 19 -2.81 -15.52 -4.98
CA ASP A 19 -2.98 -16.07 -6.34
C ASP A 19 -1.72 -16.83 -6.79
N TYR A 20 -0.55 -16.35 -6.34
CA TYR A 20 0.75 -16.93 -6.64
C TYR A 20 0.93 -18.30 -5.99
N GLY A 21 0.29 -18.54 -4.84
CA GLY A 21 0.02 -19.89 -4.30
C GLY A 21 0.51 -20.14 -2.86
N LEU A 22 1.27 -19.21 -2.27
CA LEU A 22 1.75 -19.31 -0.89
C LEU A 22 1.99 -17.92 -0.31
N ASN A 23 1.55 -17.72 0.94
CA ASN A 23 1.67 -16.44 1.66
C ASN A 23 3.13 -15.95 1.65
N ASP A 24 3.33 -14.67 1.34
CA ASP A 24 4.64 -14.03 1.28
C ASP A 24 5.68 -14.73 0.40
N ALA A 25 5.27 -15.59 -0.54
CA ALA A 25 6.22 -16.33 -1.36
C ALA A 25 6.76 -15.48 -2.50
N GLY A 26 8.02 -15.75 -2.86
CA GLY A 26 8.74 -15.12 -3.95
C GLY A 26 9.28 -16.15 -4.94
N LYS A 27 10.50 -15.94 -5.41
CA LYS A 27 11.12 -16.78 -6.44
C LYS A 27 11.37 -18.22 -6.00
N GLU A 28 11.40 -18.48 -4.69
CA GLU A 28 11.59 -19.80 -4.07
C GLU A 28 10.39 -20.74 -4.24
N PHE A 29 9.22 -20.22 -4.61
CA PHE A 29 8.04 -21.04 -4.85
C PHE A 29 8.19 -21.88 -6.12
N ASP A 30 8.16 -23.20 -5.96
CA ASP A 30 8.43 -24.19 -7.01
C ASP A 30 7.35 -24.25 -8.10
N ARG A 31 6.09 -23.97 -7.76
CA ARG A 31 4.95 -24.03 -8.69
C ARG A 31 4.70 -22.74 -9.46
N LYS A 32 5.54 -21.71 -9.33
CA LYS A 32 5.36 -20.40 -9.98
C LYS A 32 5.17 -20.46 -11.50
N VAL A 33 5.84 -21.38 -12.18
CA VAL A 33 5.73 -21.57 -13.65
C VAL A 33 4.35 -22.12 -14.02
N ILE A 34 3.80 -23.03 -13.23
CA ILE A 34 2.47 -23.59 -13.44
C ILE A 34 1.43 -22.51 -13.13
N ASN A 35 1.57 -21.81 -12.01
CA ASN A 35 0.63 -20.76 -11.61
C ASN A 35 0.65 -19.57 -12.58
N GLN A 36 1.79 -19.24 -13.22
CA GLN A 36 1.84 -18.28 -14.33
C GLN A 36 0.88 -18.64 -15.45
N LYS A 37 0.86 -19.90 -15.87
CA LYS A 37 -0.02 -20.36 -16.93
C LYS A 37 -1.48 -20.20 -16.52
N LEU A 38 -1.82 -20.65 -15.31
CA LEU A 38 -3.18 -20.55 -14.77
C LEU A 38 -3.66 -19.10 -14.64
N MET A 39 -2.81 -18.18 -14.17
CA MET A 39 -3.13 -16.77 -14.06
C MET A 39 -3.36 -16.12 -15.43
N LEU A 40 -2.51 -16.44 -16.42
CA LEU A 40 -2.68 -15.94 -17.79
C LEU A 40 -3.93 -16.52 -18.46
N ASP A 41 -4.29 -17.77 -18.16
CA ASP A 41 -5.53 -18.38 -18.64
C ASP A 41 -6.76 -17.74 -17.97
N PHE A 42 -6.70 -17.44 -16.67
CA PHE A 42 -7.78 -16.74 -15.94
C PHE A 42 -8.03 -15.32 -16.47
N LEU A 43 -6.97 -14.62 -16.88
CA LEU A 43 -7.07 -13.27 -17.47
C LEU A 43 -7.40 -13.28 -18.97
N ASP A 44 -7.74 -14.44 -19.55
CA ASP A 44 -7.98 -14.63 -20.99
C ASP A 44 -6.82 -14.06 -21.86
N GLU A 45 -5.58 -14.20 -21.40
CA GLU A 45 -4.42 -13.70 -22.13
C GLU A 45 -4.27 -14.45 -23.46
N PRO A 46 -4.10 -13.75 -24.62
CA PRO A 46 -3.95 -14.40 -25.91
C PRO A 46 -2.84 -15.46 -25.95
N LEU A 47 -3.06 -16.55 -26.67
CA LEU A 47 -2.12 -17.69 -26.77
C LEU A 47 -0.76 -17.29 -27.39
N ASP A 48 -0.75 -16.28 -28.25
CA ASP A 48 0.44 -15.75 -28.92
C ASP A 48 1.13 -14.62 -28.15
N SER A 49 0.58 -14.21 -27.00
CA SER A 49 1.11 -13.12 -26.18
C SER A 49 2.56 -13.33 -25.75
N PRO A 50 3.42 -12.29 -25.82
CA PRO A 50 4.76 -12.33 -25.24
C PRO A 50 4.78 -12.72 -23.75
N ARG A 51 3.72 -12.41 -22.99
CA ARG A 51 3.60 -12.76 -21.57
C ARG A 51 3.65 -14.26 -21.31
N ARG A 52 3.26 -15.08 -22.30
CA ARG A 52 3.33 -16.55 -22.23
C ARG A 52 4.73 -17.11 -22.49
N LYS A 53 5.67 -16.25 -22.91
CA LYS A 53 7.06 -16.62 -23.26
C LYS A 53 8.11 -15.96 -22.34
N GLN A 54 7.69 -15.12 -21.41
CA GLN A 54 8.56 -14.46 -20.43
C GLN A 54 8.42 -15.08 -19.04
N ALA A 55 9.36 -14.75 -18.16
CA ALA A 55 9.33 -15.14 -16.75
C ALA A 55 8.62 -14.06 -15.91
N GLY A 56 7.41 -14.35 -15.42
CA GLY A 56 6.55 -13.40 -14.69
C GLY A 56 5.42 -12.82 -15.54
N VAL A 57 4.40 -12.26 -14.88
CA VAL A 57 3.14 -11.80 -15.53
C VAL A 57 3.09 -10.31 -15.83
N TYR A 58 4.20 -9.57 -15.68
CA TYR A 58 4.21 -8.12 -15.91
C TYR A 58 3.85 -7.73 -17.36
N ALA A 59 3.23 -6.56 -17.52
CA ALA A 59 2.74 -6.08 -18.81
C ALA A 59 2.57 -4.56 -18.82
N SER A 60 2.43 -3.97 -20.01
CA SER A 60 2.08 -2.56 -20.16
C SER A 60 1.00 -2.33 -21.21
N TYR A 61 0.25 -1.25 -21.06
CA TYR A 61 -0.85 -0.84 -21.92
C TYR A 61 -0.82 0.68 -22.10
N THR A 62 -1.20 1.18 -23.26
CA THR A 62 -1.34 2.62 -23.50
C THR A 62 -2.73 2.92 -24.04
N TYR A 63 -3.40 3.90 -23.43
CA TYR A 63 -4.76 4.31 -23.75
C TYR A 63 -4.81 5.79 -24.11
N GLY A 64 -5.85 6.17 -24.86
CA GLY A 64 -6.14 7.56 -25.18
C GLY A 64 -5.46 8.10 -26.46
N PRO A 65 -5.95 9.22 -26.99
CA PRO A 65 -5.41 9.85 -28.18
C PRO A 65 -4.06 10.54 -27.91
N PRO A 66 -3.35 11.01 -28.96
CA PRO A 66 -2.19 11.89 -28.79
C PRO A 66 -2.47 13.04 -27.80
N ASN A 67 -1.46 13.39 -26.98
CA ASN A 67 -1.53 14.42 -25.93
C ASN A 67 -2.52 14.17 -24.78
N ARG A 68 -3.19 13.01 -24.74
CA ARG A 68 -4.01 12.53 -23.60
C ARG A 68 -3.73 11.06 -23.31
N LYS A 69 -2.48 10.65 -23.52
CA LYS A 69 -2.06 9.26 -23.37
C LYS A 69 -1.88 8.89 -21.91
N VAL A 70 -2.50 7.79 -21.50
CA VAL A 70 -2.30 7.16 -20.19
C VAL A 70 -1.59 5.84 -20.42
N LYS A 71 -0.40 5.68 -19.85
CA LYS A 71 0.32 4.42 -19.82
C LYS A 71 0.01 3.70 -18.51
N VAL A 72 -0.33 2.42 -18.57
CA VAL A 72 -0.51 1.56 -17.41
C VAL A 72 0.56 0.49 -17.48
N ILE A 73 1.43 0.43 -16.49
CA ILE A 73 2.46 -0.58 -16.30
C ILE A 73 2.00 -1.43 -15.12
N VAL A 74 1.90 -2.74 -15.30
CA VAL A 74 1.55 -3.66 -14.23
C VAL A 74 2.78 -4.49 -13.92
N LEU A 75 3.30 -4.35 -12.71
CA LEU A 75 4.47 -5.08 -12.23
C LEU A 75 4.08 -6.48 -11.73
N ASP A 76 5.08 -7.32 -11.62
CA ASP A 76 5.05 -8.63 -10.97
C ASP A 76 6.06 -8.55 -9.83
N THR A 77 5.57 -8.56 -8.59
CA THR A 77 6.38 -8.41 -7.39
C THR A 77 6.57 -9.74 -6.67
N ARG A 78 6.35 -10.87 -7.36
CA ARG A 78 6.43 -12.23 -6.81
C ARG A 78 7.45 -13.10 -7.54
N TYR A 79 7.35 -13.19 -8.87
CA TYR A 79 8.06 -14.23 -9.66
C TYR A 79 9.58 -14.28 -9.44
N HIS A 80 10.20 -13.09 -9.37
CA HIS A 80 11.64 -12.90 -9.21
C HIS A 80 12.03 -12.41 -7.82
N ARG A 81 11.06 -12.14 -6.95
CA ARG A 81 11.32 -11.51 -5.65
C ARG A 81 12.11 -12.42 -4.74
N ASP A 82 13.17 -11.89 -4.12
CA ASP A 82 13.92 -12.54 -3.07
C ASP A 82 13.15 -12.59 -1.73
N PRO A 83 13.49 -13.49 -0.80
CA PRO A 83 12.80 -13.61 0.48
C PRO A 83 12.75 -12.28 1.29
N LEU A 84 11.67 -12.03 2.03
CA LEU A 84 11.38 -10.77 2.76
C LEU A 84 12.40 -10.32 3.83
N ARG A 85 13.30 -11.22 4.21
CA ARG A 85 14.39 -10.96 5.18
C ARG A 85 15.75 -10.85 4.51
N SER A 86 15.76 -10.74 3.19
CA SER A 86 16.96 -10.46 2.40
C SER A 86 17.02 -8.98 2.02
N ASP A 87 18.19 -8.57 1.52
CA ASP A 87 18.40 -7.27 0.87
C ASP A 87 18.44 -7.46 -0.66
N GLY A 88 17.63 -8.42 -1.14
CA GLY A 88 17.61 -8.91 -2.52
C GLY A 88 16.68 -8.12 -3.44
N SER A 89 16.40 -8.69 -4.62
CA SER A 89 15.59 -8.05 -5.66
C SER A 89 14.09 -8.25 -5.47
N ILE A 90 13.28 -7.31 -5.96
CA ILE A 90 11.83 -7.50 -6.13
C ILE A 90 11.52 -7.98 -7.55
N LEU A 91 12.03 -7.27 -8.55
CA LEU A 91 11.64 -7.49 -9.95
C LEU A 91 12.57 -8.47 -10.68
N GLY A 92 13.80 -8.67 -10.20
CA GLY A 92 14.84 -9.36 -10.95
C GLY A 92 15.31 -8.56 -12.17
N ASP A 93 16.49 -8.90 -12.69
CA ASP A 93 17.16 -8.08 -13.71
C ASP A 93 16.35 -7.97 -15.01
N THR A 94 15.74 -9.07 -15.47
CA THR A 94 14.95 -9.08 -16.72
C THR A 94 13.76 -8.13 -16.68
N GLN A 95 13.04 -8.07 -15.57
CA GLN A 95 11.91 -7.15 -15.44
C GLN A 95 12.36 -5.72 -15.15
N TRP A 96 13.48 -5.52 -14.47
CA TRP A 96 14.10 -4.20 -14.33
C TRP A 96 14.48 -3.60 -15.68
N ASP A 97 15.15 -4.39 -16.54
CA ASP A 97 15.52 -3.97 -17.89
C ASP A 97 14.28 -3.64 -18.73
N TRP A 98 13.25 -4.50 -18.65
CA TRP A 98 11.97 -4.24 -19.29
C TRP A 98 11.31 -2.94 -18.78
N LEU A 99 11.26 -2.73 -17.46
CA LEU A 99 10.66 -1.53 -16.87
C LEU A 99 11.41 -0.26 -17.31
N GLU A 100 12.74 -0.31 -17.39
CA GLU A 100 13.53 0.80 -17.92
C GLU A 100 13.14 1.12 -19.36
N GLN A 101 13.00 0.10 -20.23
CA GLN A 101 12.56 0.30 -21.61
C GLN A 101 11.15 0.91 -21.66
N GLU A 102 10.22 0.44 -20.83
CA GLU A 102 8.87 1.00 -20.75
C GLU A 102 8.89 2.48 -20.32
N LEU A 103 9.74 2.84 -19.36
CA LEU A 103 9.90 4.21 -18.85
C LEU A 103 10.73 5.11 -19.77
N ARG A 104 11.53 4.56 -20.69
CA ARG A 104 12.21 5.31 -21.77
C ARG A 104 11.41 5.38 -23.07
N GLY A 105 10.41 4.51 -23.23
CA GLY A 105 9.57 4.42 -24.42
C GLY A 105 8.71 5.66 -24.68
N PRO A 106 7.73 5.58 -25.60
CA PRO A 106 6.94 6.74 -26.02
C PRO A 106 6.34 7.53 -24.86
N ARG A 107 6.25 8.85 -25.02
CA ARG A 107 5.69 9.76 -24.02
C ARG A 107 4.20 9.45 -23.76
N SER A 108 3.86 9.47 -22.48
CA SER A 108 2.49 9.48 -21.93
C SER A 108 2.37 10.66 -20.98
N GLU A 109 1.20 11.27 -20.90
CA GLU A 109 0.97 12.38 -19.97
C GLU A 109 0.83 11.86 -18.53
N ILE A 110 0.24 10.67 -18.37
CA ILE A 110 0.11 9.97 -17.08
C ILE A 110 0.68 8.56 -17.23
N THR A 111 1.38 8.09 -16.20
CA THR A 111 1.93 6.73 -16.12
C THR A 111 1.50 6.10 -14.81
N ILE A 112 0.54 5.19 -14.87
CA ILE A 112 0.09 4.42 -13.71
C ILE A 112 0.97 3.18 -13.60
N ILE A 113 1.61 2.98 -12.45
CA ILE A 113 2.40 1.77 -12.15
C ILE A 113 1.66 0.97 -11.08
N GLY A 114 1.13 -0.19 -11.45
CA GLY A 114 0.50 -1.13 -10.53
C GLY A 114 1.52 -2.08 -9.90
N SER A 115 1.48 -2.20 -8.58
CA SER A 115 2.28 -3.13 -7.78
C SER A 115 1.32 -3.95 -6.90
N SER A 116 1.60 -5.23 -6.65
CA SER A 116 0.71 -6.02 -5.78
C SER A 116 0.79 -5.53 -4.32
N VAL A 117 2.01 -5.22 -3.87
CA VAL A 117 2.31 -4.66 -2.54
C VAL A 117 2.54 -3.14 -2.58
N GLN A 118 2.39 -2.46 -1.45
CA GLN A 118 2.54 -1.01 -1.35
C GLN A 118 3.95 -0.51 -1.72
N VAL A 119 4.03 0.58 -2.49
CA VAL A 119 5.29 1.17 -2.97
C VAL A 119 5.80 2.25 -2.02
N ILE A 120 4.93 3.21 -1.67
CA ILE A 120 5.32 4.37 -0.86
C ILE A 120 5.25 4.05 0.64
N SER A 121 4.17 3.41 1.07
CA SER A 121 3.91 3.15 2.49
C SER A 121 5.06 2.36 3.14
N ASN A 122 5.41 2.76 4.36
CA ASN A 122 6.38 2.06 5.19
C ASN A 122 5.75 1.64 6.52
N LEU A 123 4.45 1.32 6.51
CA LEU A 123 3.66 1.03 7.71
C LEU A 123 4.29 -0.06 8.60
N SER A 124 4.88 -1.09 7.99
CA SER A 124 5.62 -2.16 8.67
C SER A 124 6.75 -1.68 9.58
N ALA A 125 7.29 -0.48 9.33
CA ALA A 125 8.28 0.14 10.21
C ALA A 125 7.71 0.54 11.57
N THR A 126 6.39 0.77 11.65
CA THR A 126 5.70 1.29 12.84
C THR A 126 4.87 0.24 13.59
N THR A 127 4.48 -0.82 12.90
CA THR A 127 3.66 -1.91 13.46
C THR A 127 4.49 -3.00 14.09
N GLY A 128 5.79 -3.10 13.76
CA GLY A 128 6.71 -4.00 14.43
C GLY A 128 6.87 -3.66 15.93
N PRO A 129 6.99 -4.65 16.84
CA PRO A 129 7.04 -6.09 16.57
C PRO A 129 5.66 -6.79 16.52
N LEU A 130 4.54 -6.05 16.49
CA LEU A 130 3.19 -6.64 16.57
C LEU A 130 2.84 -7.44 15.31
N PHE A 131 3.10 -6.86 14.14
CA PHE A 131 2.89 -7.49 12.83
C PHE A 131 3.72 -6.79 11.75
N TYR A 132 4.00 -7.52 10.67
CA TYR A 132 4.75 -7.05 9.51
C TYR A 132 3.92 -7.27 8.25
N MET A 133 3.97 -6.31 7.33
CA MET A 133 3.26 -6.33 6.06
C MET A 133 4.27 -6.24 4.93
N GLU A 134 3.97 -6.85 3.80
CA GLU A 134 4.83 -6.78 2.62
C GLU A 134 4.73 -5.39 1.98
N SER A 135 5.87 -4.85 1.59
CA SER A 135 5.94 -3.60 0.85
C SER A 135 7.32 -3.42 0.23
N TRP A 136 7.42 -2.50 -0.71
CA TRP A 136 8.72 -2.03 -1.21
C TRP A 136 9.59 -1.42 -0.10
N GLY A 137 8.98 -0.95 1.00
CA GLY A 137 9.70 -0.49 2.20
C GLY A 137 10.56 -1.57 2.87
N ARG A 138 10.25 -2.86 2.63
CA ARG A 138 11.05 -4.01 3.08
C ARG A 138 12.30 -4.26 2.23
N PHE A 139 12.35 -3.70 1.02
CA PHE A 139 13.48 -3.78 0.09
C PHE A 139 13.96 -2.35 -0.26
N PRO A 140 14.59 -1.64 0.69
CA PRO A 140 14.88 -0.21 0.54
C PRO A 140 15.78 0.10 -0.67
N LYS A 141 16.69 -0.83 -1.03
CA LYS A 141 17.53 -0.70 -2.24
C LYS A 141 16.72 -0.73 -3.53
N GLU A 142 15.80 -1.68 -3.65
CA GLU A 142 14.93 -1.84 -4.82
C GLU A 142 13.94 -0.67 -4.94
N ARG A 143 13.38 -0.20 -3.82
CA ARG A 143 12.53 1.01 -3.81
C ARG A 143 13.31 2.25 -4.26
N LYS A 144 14.54 2.41 -3.76
CA LYS A 144 15.42 3.51 -4.20
C LYS A 144 15.78 3.38 -5.69
N ARG A 145 16.00 2.15 -6.19
CA ARG A 145 16.23 1.87 -7.62
C ARG A 145 15.02 2.27 -8.46
N LEU A 146 13.79 1.96 -8.02
CA LEU A 146 12.55 2.36 -8.72
C LEU A 146 12.44 3.87 -8.86
N PHE A 147 12.60 4.59 -7.75
CA PHE A 147 12.52 6.05 -7.74
C PHE A 147 13.62 6.69 -8.57
N LYS A 148 14.85 6.17 -8.48
CA LYS A 148 15.96 6.62 -9.31
C LYS A 148 15.68 6.40 -10.80
N LEU A 149 15.16 5.23 -11.18
CA LEU A 149 14.82 4.94 -12.57
C LEU A 149 13.76 5.91 -13.12
N ILE A 150 12.71 6.20 -12.34
CA ILE A 150 11.69 7.19 -12.72
C ILE A 150 12.31 8.58 -12.89
N SER A 151 13.18 8.98 -11.97
CA SER A 151 13.88 10.27 -12.04
C SER A 151 14.82 10.37 -13.25
N ASP A 152 15.65 9.35 -13.48
CA ASP A 152 16.65 9.31 -14.56
C ASP A 152 16.00 9.31 -15.94
N THR A 153 14.88 8.59 -16.08
CA THR A 153 14.11 8.54 -17.33
C THR A 153 13.26 9.80 -17.56
N LYS A 154 13.18 10.69 -16.55
CA LYS A 154 12.35 11.90 -16.56
C LYS A 154 10.90 11.58 -16.96
N ARG A 155 10.39 10.43 -16.50
CA ARG A 155 9.01 10.04 -16.75
C ARG A 155 8.10 10.92 -15.90
N ASN A 156 7.13 11.56 -16.54
CA ASN A 156 6.20 12.46 -15.88
C ASN A 156 4.88 11.74 -15.53
N GLY A 157 4.09 12.35 -14.64
CA GLY A 157 2.73 11.89 -14.36
C GLY A 157 2.68 10.51 -13.68
N VAL A 158 3.72 10.11 -12.95
CA VAL A 158 3.76 8.78 -12.32
C VAL A 158 2.85 8.73 -11.09
N ILE A 159 1.95 7.74 -11.07
CA ILE A 159 1.07 7.42 -9.95
C ILE A 159 1.13 5.91 -9.72
N PHE A 160 1.26 5.48 -8.47
CA PHE A 160 1.18 4.08 -8.10
C PHE A 160 -0.24 3.67 -7.72
N ILE A 161 -0.57 2.41 -7.97
CA ILE A 161 -1.71 1.71 -7.36
C ILE A 161 -1.18 0.44 -6.70
N SER A 162 -1.74 0.09 -5.54
CA SER A 162 -1.28 -1.05 -4.75
C SER A 162 -2.37 -1.76 -3.95
N GLY A 163 -2.07 -2.96 -3.45
CA GLY A 163 -2.96 -3.87 -2.74
C GLY A 163 -2.37 -4.46 -1.45
N ASP A 164 -2.52 -5.78 -1.26
CA ASP A 164 -2.01 -6.62 -0.15
C ASP A 164 -2.65 -6.38 1.24
N VAL A 165 -2.80 -5.12 1.64
CA VAL A 165 -2.93 -4.75 3.05
C VAL A 165 -4.33 -4.83 3.69
N HIS A 166 -5.36 -5.21 2.94
CA HIS A 166 -6.76 -5.31 3.37
C HIS A 166 -7.39 -4.02 3.95
N PHE A 167 -6.79 -2.86 3.70
CA PHE A 167 -7.43 -1.55 3.87
C PHE A 167 -7.15 -0.63 2.68
N GLY A 168 -7.92 0.45 2.58
CA GLY A 168 -7.67 1.56 1.67
C GLY A 168 -6.87 2.69 2.31
N GLU A 169 -5.89 3.23 1.59
CA GLU A 169 -5.20 4.48 1.94
C GLU A 169 -4.64 5.19 0.70
N ILE A 170 -4.36 6.50 0.83
CA ILE A 170 -3.62 7.26 -0.18
C ILE A 170 -2.36 7.81 0.49
N THR A 171 -1.20 7.49 -0.08
CA THR A 171 0.10 7.99 0.39
C THR A 171 0.78 8.85 -0.66
N ARG A 172 1.67 9.74 -0.22
CA ARG A 172 2.39 10.73 -1.02
C ARG A 172 3.84 10.84 -0.56
N TYR A 173 4.77 10.88 -1.53
CA TYR A 173 6.19 11.08 -1.30
C TYR A 173 6.79 12.11 -2.26
N ASP A 174 7.35 13.19 -1.73
CA ASP A 174 7.77 14.36 -2.51
C ASP A 174 9.28 14.38 -2.79
N CYS A 175 10.07 13.63 -2.01
CA CYS A 175 11.52 13.75 -1.95
C CYS A 175 12.29 12.72 -2.81
N SER A 176 11.74 12.31 -3.96
CA SER A 176 12.34 11.25 -4.81
C SER A 176 12.62 11.66 -6.26
N VAL A 177 11.64 12.24 -6.97
CA VAL A 177 11.67 12.39 -8.44
C VAL A 177 11.51 13.83 -8.93
N GLY A 178 11.47 14.80 -8.02
CA GLY A 178 11.27 16.23 -8.34
C GLY A 178 9.81 16.66 -8.48
N TYR A 179 8.87 15.76 -8.18
CA TYR A 179 7.43 15.99 -8.06
C TYR A 179 6.80 14.95 -7.09
N PRO A 180 5.59 15.19 -6.55
CA PRO A 180 4.95 14.26 -5.63
C PRO A 180 4.58 12.94 -6.32
N LEU A 181 5.05 11.83 -5.77
CA LEU A 181 4.57 10.49 -6.11
C LEU A 181 3.38 10.16 -5.22
N TYR A 182 2.28 9.70 -5.80
CA TYR A 182 1.13 9.18 -5.07
C TYR A 182 1.06 7.67 -5.20
N ASP A 183 0.59 7.00 -4.15
CA ASP A 183 0.28 5.57 -4.14
C ASP A 183 -1.13 5.38 -3.58
N VAL A 184 -2.04 4.95 -4.45
CA VAL A 184 -3.45 4.70 -4.12
C VAL A 184 -3.59 3.22 -3.80
N THR A 185 -3.54 2.89 -2.51
CA THR A 185 -3.73 1.53 -2.04
C THR A 185 -5.20 1.25 -1.88
N SER A 186 -5.71 0.28 -2.64
CA SER A 186 -7.05 -0.27 -2.46
C SER A 186 -6.93 -1.78 -2.27
N SER A 187 -7.11 -2.21 -1.03
CA SER A 187 -7.09 -3.62 -0.67
C SER A 187 -8.26 -3.88 0.27
N GLY A 188 -9.31 -4.54 -0.20
CA GLY A 188 -10.53 -4.64 0.60
C GLY A 188 -11.74 -5.22 -0.11
N LEU A 189 -11.67 -5.46 -1.43
CA LEU A 189 -12.85 -5.83 -2.22
C LEU A 189 -13.55 -7.08 -1.68
N VAL A 190 -12.78 -8.14 -1.39
CA VAL A 190 -13.30 -9.42 -0.88
C VAL A 190 -13.04 -9.56 0.62
N GLN A 191 -11.81 -9.32 1.06
CA GLN A 191 -11.37 -9.41 2.45
C GLN A 191 -10.92 -8.02 2.93
N SER A 192 -11.45 -7.54 4.06
CA SER A 192 -11.08 -6.25 4.64
C SER A 192 -10.72 -6.39 6.12
N VAL A 193 -9.76 -5.60 6.60
CA VAL A 193 -9.18 -5.74 7.94
C VAL A 193 -10.21 -5.56 9.07
N GLU A 194 -11.20 -4.67 8.91
CA GLU A 194 -12.27 -4.53 9.92
C GLU A 194 -13.16 -5.78 9.97
N LYS A 195 -13.38 -6.47 8.84
CA LYS A 195 -14.25 -7.65 8.78
C LYS A 195 -13.65 -8.89 9.46
N VAL A 196 -12.34 -8.90 9.70
CA VAL A 196 -11.67 -9.95 10.49
C VAL A 196 -12.13 -9.91 11.96
N PHE A 197 -12.55 -8.75 12.45
CA PHE A 197 -13.00 -8.56 13.83
C PHE A 197 -14.52 -8.55 13.95
N PRO A 198 -15.09 -9.04 15.06
CA PRO A 198 -16.49 -8.84 15.40
C PRO A 198 -16.88 -7.35 15.35
N ARG A 199 -18.10 -7.05 14.88
CA ARG A 199 -18.61 -5.68 14.70
C ARG A 199 -18.36 -4.74 15.90
N PRO A 200 -18.55 -5.15 17.17
CA PRO A 200 -18.28 -4.27 18.32
C PRO A 200 -16.82 -3.79 18.43
N LEU A 201 -15.87 -4.49 17.81
CA LEU A 201 -14.44 -4.19 17.89
C LEU A 201 -13.93 -3.39 16.68
N HIS A 202 -14.78 -3.05 15.70
CA HIS A 202 -14.36 -2.26 14.53
C HIS A 202 -13.79 -0.89 14.91
N SER A 203 -14.34 -0.25 15.93
CA SER A 203 -13.83 1.02 16.46
C SER A 203 -12.42 0.90 17.02
N ILE A 204 -12.06 -0.27 17.57
CA ILE A 204 -10.70 -0.55 18.07
C ILE A 204 -9.73 -0.56 16.89
N VAL A 205 -10.05 -1.25 15.78
CA VAL A 205 -9.21 -1.27 14.58
C VAL A 205 -8.91 0.15 14.08
N ARG A 206 -9.94 1.01 14.03
CA ARG A 206 -9.78 2.43 13.65
C ARG A 206 -8.89 3.20 14.62
N LEU A 207 -9.01 2.92 15.92
CA LEU A 207 -8.14 3.47 16.94
C LEU A 207 -6.68 3.03 16.70
N LEU A 208 -6.43 1.75 16.43
CA LEU A 208 -5.08 1.24 16.14
C LEU A 208 -4.44 1.98 14.96
N PHE A 209 -5.17 2.18 13.86
CA PHE A 209 -4.69 2.98 12.72
C PHE A 209 -4.39 4.43 13.08
N TRP A 210 -5.16 5.03 13.99
CA TRP A 210 -4.87 6.38 14.47
C TRP A 210 -3.60 6.44 15.33
N TYR A 211 -3.23 5.33 15.98
CA TYR A 211 -2.00 5.15 16.75
C TYR A 211 -0.81 4.63 15.94
N THR A 212 -0.96 4.26 14.67
CA THR A 212 0.20 4.04 13.78
C THR A 212 0.65 5.38 13.20
N PRO A 213 1.89 5.86 13.44
CA PRO A 213 2.41 7.01 12.71
C PRO A 213 2.36 6.75 11.21
N SER A 214 2.00 7.77 10.42
CA SER A 214 2.12 7.70 8.96
C SER A 214 2.52 9.06 8.44
N THR A 215 3.79 9.17 8.03
CA THR A 215 4.38 10.43 7.56
C THR A 215 4.07 10.68 6.09
N MET A 216 3.69 9.63 5.37
CA MET A 216 3.37 9.65 3.94
C MET A 216 1.88 9.75 3.64
N ARG A 217 0.99 9.48 4.60
CA ARG A 217 -0.45 9.44 4.32
C ARG A 217 -1.03 10.82 4.02
N VAL A 218 -1.85 10.89 2.96
CA VAL A 218 -2.58 12.09 2.58
C VAL A 218 -3.74 12.29 3.54
N ILE A 219 -3.53 13.17 4.52
CA ILE A 219 -4.54 13.57 5.49
C ILE A 219 -5.19 14.89 5.06
N ASN A 220 -6.50 14.85 4.79
CA ASN A 220 -7.33 15.98 4.37
C ASN A 220 -8.81 15.76 4.79
N ASP A 221 -9.68 16.72 4.46
CA ASP A 221 -11.10 16.70 4.85
C ASP A 221 -11.95 15.67 4.11
N ASN A 222 -11.44 15.05 3.05
CA ASN A 222 -12.13 13.99 2.30
C ASN A 222 -11.94 12.61 2.95
N CYS A 223 -11.28 12.53 4.11
CA CYS A 223 -11.13 11.28 4.84
C CYS A 223 -12.35 10.99 5.72
N LYS A 224 -12.99 9.84 5.50
CA LYS A 224 -14.11 9.37 6.35
C LYS A 224 -13.73 9.18 7.82
N PHE A 225 -12.47 8.86 8.11
CA PHE A 225 -11.94 8.67 9.46
C PHE A 225 -10.67 9.49 9.68
N LYS A 226 -10.40 9.87 10.94
CA LYS A 226 -9.22 10.69 11.32
C LYS A 226 -7.87 10.09 10.93
N SER A 227 -7.76 8.76 10.85
CA SER A 227 -6.53 8.08 10.44
C SER A 227 -6.28 8.15 8.94
N CYS A 228 -7.27 8.56 8.13
CA CYS A 228 -7.27 8.47 6.67
C CYS A 228 -6.98 7.05 6.13
N THR A 229 -7.34 6.04 6.92
CA THR A 229 -7.33 4.63 6.53
C THR A 229 -8.76 4.12 6.54
N TYR A 230 -9.13 3.33 5.54
CA TYR A 230 -10.46 2.74 5.43
C TYR A 230 -10.39 1.22 5.44
N GLY A 231 -10.71 0.60 6.58
CA GLY A 231 -10.55 -0.85 6.78
C GLY A 231 -11.75 -1.71 6.38
N GLN A 232 -12.78 -1.12 5.76
CA GLN A 232 -13.93 -1.86 5.23
C GLN A 232 -13.74 -2.17 3.75
N GLN A 233 -14.70 -2.89 3.17
CA GLN A 233 -14.67 -3.20 1.74
C GLN A 233 -14.62 -1.94 0.89
N ASN A 234 -13.70 -1.92 -0.07
CA ASN A 234 -13.43 -0.76 -0.89
C ASN A 234 -12.85 -1.15 -2.25
N PHE A 235 -12.89 -0.20 -3.18
CA PHE A 235 -12.16 -0.25 -4.44
C PHE A 235 -11.56 1.13 -4.76
N GLY A 236 -10.49 1.16 -5.54
CA GLY A 236 -9.84 2.38 -5.99
C GLY A 236 -10.44 2.91 -7.29
N ALA A 237 -10.50 4.23 -7.44
CA ALA A 237 -10.89 4.89 -8.68
C ALA A 237 -9.94 6.04 -9.00
N ILE A 238 -9.47 6.09 -10.26
CA ILE A 238 -8.70 7.21 -10.79
C ILE A 238 -9.53 7.81 -11.93
N SER A 239 -9.90 9.08 -11.79
CA SER A 239 -10.64 9.82 -12.82
C SER A 239 -9.80 10.98 -13.32
N ILE A 240 -9.72 11.17 -14.64
CA ILE A 240 -8.93 12.24 -15.26
C ILE A 240 -9.89 13.17 -15.99
N ASP A 241 -9.96 14.43 -15.54
CA ASP A 241 -10.71 15.48 -16.21
C ASP A 241 -9.79 16.27 -17.16
N TRP A 242 -9.75 15.81 -18.41
CA TRP A 242 -8.96 16.44 -19.48
C TRP A 242 -9.50 17.81 -19.93
N ASN A 243 -10.71 18.19 -19.51
CA ASN A 243 -11.33 19.45 -19.90
C ASN A 243 -11.12 20.54 -18.83
N ALA A 244 -10.72 20.17 -17.62
CA ALA A 244 -10.29 21.11 -16.59
C ALA A 244 -8.98 21.83 -16.98
N ASN A 245 -8.83 23.08 -16.51
CA ASN A 245 -7.60 23.86 -16.66
C ASN A 245 -7.15 24.41 -15.29
N PRO A 246 -6.10 23.86 -14.66
CA PRO A 246 -5.26 22.75 -15.15
C PRO A 246 -6.02 21.41 -15.15
N VAL A 247 -5.51 20.41 -15.89
CA VAL A 247 -6.07 19.05 -15.93
C VAL A 247 -6.04 18.45 -14.52
N ILE A 248 -7.19 17.94 -14.06
CA ILE A 248 -7.34 17.40 -12.70
C ILE A 248 -7.40 15.87 -12.76
N ILE A 249 -6.61 15.23 -11.89
CA ILE A 249 -6.64 13.80 -11.61
C ILE A 249 -7.25 13.60 -10.23
N ARG A 250 -8.35 12.88 -10.14
CA ARG A 250 -9.00 12.52 -8.87
C ARG A 250 -8.56 11.12 -8.49
N LEU A 251 -7.94 11.01 -7.32
CA LEU A 251 -7.50 9.75 -6.72
C LEU A 251 -8.45 9.43 -5.56
N GLU A 252 -9.17 8.32 -5.66
CA GLU A 252 -10.24 8.00 -4.72
C GLU A 252 -10.19 6.55 -4.27
N ILE A 253 -10.57 6.33 -3.01
CA ILE A 253 -11.02 5.05 -2.49
C ILE A 253 -12.52 5.18 -2.26
N ARG A 254 -13.29 4.22 -2.76
CA ARG A 254 -14.75 4.19 -2.68
C ARG A 254 -15.24 2.99 -1.89
N ASP A 255 -16.35 3.15 -1.17
CA ASP A 255 -17.04 2.03 -0.54
C ASP A 255 -17.84 1.21 -1.55
N VAL A 256 -18.46 0.11 -1.07
CA VAL A 256 -19.25 -0.81 -1.91
C VAL A 256 -20.45 -0.17 -2.61
N ASN A 257 -20.90 1.01 -2.15
CA ASN A 257 -22.00 1.76 -2.78
C ASN A 257 -21.47 2.81 -3.77
N GLY A 258 -20.15 2.90 -3.96
CA GLY A 258 -19.52 3.86 -4.84
C GLY A 258 -19.28 5.24 -4.23
N HIS A 259 -19.55 5.43 -2.92
CA HIS A 259 -19.26 6.70 -2.26
C HIS A 259 -17.77 6.84 -1.97
N THR A 260 -17.20 8.01 -2.25
CA THR A 260 -15.81 8.32 -1.90
C THR A 260 -15.64 8.38 -0.38
N VAL A 261 -14.71 7.56 0.13
CA VAL A 261 -14.38 7.48 1.56
C VAL A 261 -12.99 8.03 1.88
N LEU A 262 -12.11 8.07 0.88
CA LEU A 262 -10.84 8.78 0.89
C LEU A 262 -10.66 9.41 -0.50
N GLY A 263 -10.19 10.66 -0.58
CA GLY A 263 -10.05 11.32 -1.87
C GLY A 263 -9.04 12.47 -1.88
N THR A 264 -8.34 12.64 -2.99
CA THR A 264 -7.52 13.82 -3.24
C THR A 264 -7.52 14.17 -4.73
N ASN A 265 -7.49 15.47 -5.02
CA ASN A 265 -7.37 15.99 -6.37
C ASN A 265 -5.94 16.44 -6.58
N VAL A 266 -5.36 16.07 -7.73
CA VAL A 266 -3.99 16.38 -8.11
C VAL A 266 -4.02 17.05 -9.48
N SER A 267 -3.33 18.17 -9.63
CA SER A 267 -3.14 18.77 -10.95
C SER A 267 -2.10 17.98 -11.73
N LEU A 268 -2.35 17.71 -13.01
CA LEU A 268 -1.35 17.07 -13.88
C LEU A 268 -0.04 17.89 -13.97
N SER A 269 -0.12 19.22 -13.84
CA SER A 269 1.05 20.09 -13.83
C SER A 269 1.93 19.91 -12.59
N GLU A 270 1.36 19.45 -11.47
CA GLU A 270 2.13 19.16 -10.25
C GLU A 270 2.96 17.88 -10.42
N LEU A 271 2.55 16.96 -11.30
CA LEU A 271 3.24 15.69 -11.57
C LEU A 271 4.32 15.82 -12.66
N GLN A 272 4.92 16.99 -12.77
CA GLN A 272 6.01 17.29 -13.70
C GLN A 272 7.25 17.73 -12.89
N PRO A 273 8.48 17.46 -13.36
CA PRO A 273 9.69 17.94 -12.70
C PRO A 273 9.64 19.45 -12.44
N GLY A 274 9.77 19.85 -11.16
CA GLY A 274 9.68 21.26 -10.75
C GLY A 274 8.25 21.79 -10.51
N GLY A 275 7.22 20.95 -10.70
CA GLY A 275 5.81 21.29 -10.44
C GLY A 275 5.45 21.39 -8.95
N SER A 276 6.33 20.94 -8.05
CA SER A 276 6.12 21.06 -6.61
C SER A 276 6.80 22.30 -6.03
N ASN A 277 6.00 23.29 -5.63
CA ASN A 277 6.47 24.38 -4.76
C ASN A 277 6.91 23.88 -3.36
N SER A 278 6.51 22.66 -2.94
CA SER A 278 6.84 22.09 -1.62
C SER A 278 8.30 21.65 -1.48
N LEU A 279 9.08 21.57 -2.55
CA LEU A 279 10.52 21.28 -2.46
C LEU A 279 11.35 22.46 -1.96
N LYS A 280 10.78 23.66 -1.82
CA LYS A 280 11.51 24.89 -1.48
C LYS A 280 11.82 25.07 0.01
N ASP A 281 11.28 24.25 0.90
CA ASP A 281 11.48 24.36 2.37
C ASP A 281 12.53 23.36 2.93
N ALA A 282 13.54 23.00 2.14
CA ALA A 282 14.63 22.11 2.54
C ALA A 282 15.63 22.70 3.57
N THR A 283 15.32 23.86 4.17
CA THR A 283 16.25 24.59 5.06
C THR A 283 16.02 24.35 6.56
N THR A 284 15.05 23.54 6.99
CA THR A 284 14.87 23.20 8.41
C THR A 284 15.55 21.88 8.79
N LYS A 285 16.87 21.94 8.97
CA LYS A 285 17.65 20.86 9.62
C LYS A 285 16.99 20.51 10.97
N GLY A 286 16.50 19.28 11.11
CA GLY A 286 16.07 18.70 12.39
C GLY A 286 14.56 18.57 12.65
N LYS A 287 13.68 18.94 11.71
CA LYS A 287 12.23 18.69 11.84
C LYS A 287 11.73 17.69 10.78
N SER A 288 10.87 16.77 11.19
CA SER A 288 10.18 15.82 10.29
C SER A 288 9.41 16.60 9.23
N GLN A 289 9.76 16.41 7.96
CA GLN A 289 9.08 17.03 6.82
C GLN A 289 7.98 16.09 6.33
N ARG A 290 6.74 16.60 6.30
CA ARG A 290 5.57 15.87 5.78
C ARG A 290 5.86 15.41 4.34
N TYR A 291 5.53 14.16 4.02
CA TYR A 291 5.78 13.53 2.71
C TYR A 291 7.26 13.37 2.31
N CYS A 292 8.21 13.57 3.23
CA CYS A 292 9.64 13.38 2.95
C CYS A 292 10.36 12.53 4.01
N THR A 293 9.97 12.63 5.28
CA THR A 293 10.55 11.82 6.37
C THR A 293 9.93 10.43 6.42
N LEU A 294 10.72 9.37 6.23
CA LEU A 294 10.22 8.00 6.28
C LEU A 294 9.90 7.56 7.72
N GLU A 295 8.95 6.64 7.90
CA GLU A 295 8.58 6.13 9.24
C GLU A 295 9.75 5.46 9.98
N ILE A 296 10.75 4.95 9.26
CA ILE A 296 11.98 4.38 9.85
C ILE A 296 12.88 5.44 10.51
N GLU A 297 12.76 6.71 10.11
CA GLU A 297 13.56 7.84 10.60
C GLU A 297 12.95 8.50 11.84
N LEU A 298 11.73 8.08 12.22
CA LEU A 298 11.04 8.62 13.39
C LEU A 298 11.74 8.19 14.70
N PRO A 299 11.74 9.06 15.73
CA PRO A 299 12.19 8.68 17.07
C PRO A 299 11.46 7.44 17.59
N GLY A 300 12.17 6.54 18.29
CA GLY A 300 11.63 5.24 18.70
C GLY A 300 10.30 5.31 19.46
N LEU A 301 10.13 6.26 20.38
CA LEU A 301 8.88 6.45 21.12
C LEU A 301 7.68 6.82 20.21
N ILE A 302 7.93 7.60 19.16
CA ILE A 302 6.89 7.96 18.17
C ILE A 302 6.64 6.78 17.25
N ARG A 303 7.71 6.23 16.66
CA ARG A 303 7.68 5.11 15.72
C ARG A 303 6.92 3.91 16.29
N TYR A 304 7.20 3.56 17.54
CA TYR A 304 6.65 2.38 18.21
C TYR A 304 5.51 2.72 19.19
N ARG A 305 4.88 3.90 19.08
CA ARG A 305 3.84 4.35 20.03
C ARG A 305 2.69 3.34 20.21
N LEU A 306 2.31 2.65 19.13
CA LEU A 306 1.27 1.62 19.18
C LEU A 306 1.74 0.41 20.00
N ALA A 307 2.95 -0.10 19.74
CA ALA A 307 3.52 -1.21 20.49
C ALA A 307 3.68 -0.86 21.98
N VAL A 308 4.17 0.35 22.28
CA VAL A 308 4.29 0.86 23.66
C VAL A 308 2.92 0.86 24.35
N LEU A 309 1.87 1.38 23.69
CA LEU A 309 0.51 1.38 24.24
C LEU A 309 0.01 -0.03 24.55
N ILE A 310 0.18 -0.97 23.61
CA ILE A 310 -0.30 -2.35 23.77
C ILE A 310 0.46 -3.05 24.91
N TYR A 311 1.80 -3.01 24.90
CA TYR A 311 2.60 -3.66 25.95
C TYR A 311 2.34 -3.06 27.33
N PHE A 312 2.19 -1.74 27.42
CA PHE A 312 1.82 -1.07 28.67
C PHE A 312 0.44 -1.55 29.16
N THR A 313 -0.55 -1.63 28.27
CA THR A 313 -1.89 -2.10 28.61
C THR A 313 -1.87 -3.55 29.10
N ILE A 314 -1.12 -4.43 28.41
CA ILE A 314 -0.94 -5.84 28.81
C ILE A 314 -0.28 -5.93 30.20
N ALA A 315 0.77 -5.14 30.45
CA ALA A 315 1.46 -5.15 31.73
C ALA A 315 0.55 -4.70 32.88
N VAL A 316 -0.25 -3.63 32.68
CA VAL A 316 -1.21 -3.15 33.68
C VAL A 316 -2.28 -4.21 33.98
N LEU A 317 -2.82 -4.86 32.95
CA LEU A 317 -3.81 -5.94 33.12
C LEU A 317 -3.21 -7.14 33.86
N ALA A 318 -1.98 -7.55 33.52
CA ALA A 318 -1.29 -8.64 34.20
C ALA A 318 -1.07 -8.32 35.70
N MET A 319 -0.66 -7.09 36.03
CA MET A 319 -0.50 -6.65 37.41
C MET A 319 -1.83 -6.61 38.17
N ALA A 320 -2.91 -6.17 37.53
CA ALA A 320 -4.25 -6.17 38.12
C ALA A 320 -4.74 -7.59 38.42
N ILE A 321 -4.56 -8.52 37.48
CA ILE A 321 -4.91 -9.93 37.65
C ILE A 321 -4.08 -10.57 38.78
N LEU A 322 -2.77 -10.31 38.81
CA LEU A 322 -1.90 -10.79 39.89
C LEU A 322 -2.35 -10.26 41.26
N GLY A 323 -2.73 -8.98 41.33
CA GLY A 323 -3.30 -8.38 42.54
C GLY A 323 -4.60 -9.06 43.00
N LEU A 324 -5.50 -9.37 42.07
CA LEU A 324 -6.74 -10.11 42.37
C LEU A 324 -6.46 -11.54 42.85
N ILE A 325 -5.50 -12.24 42.25
CA ILE A 325 -5.09 -13.59 42.66
C ILE A 325 -4.50 -13.56 44.07
N ILE A 326 -3.56 -12.65 44.35
CA ILE A 326 -2.95 -12.51 45.68
C ILE A 326 -4.02 -12.16 46.72
N GLY A 327 -4.90 -11.20 46.41
CA GLY A 327 -6.02 -10.85 47.28
C GLY A 327 -6.95 -12.02 47.58
N GLY A 328 -7.27 -12.83 46.56
CA GLY A 328 -8.06 -14.05 46.71
C GLY A 328 -7.38 -15.10 47.60
N VAL A 329 -6.09 -15.35 47.39
CA VAL A 329 -5.30 -16.31 48.20
C VAL A 329 -5.23 -15.85 49.67
N LEU A 330 -4.99 -14.55 49.91
CA LEU A 330 -4.97 -14.00 51.26
C LEU A 330 -6.34 -14.11 51.95
N ALA A 331 -7.43 -13.83 51.24
CA ALA A 331 -8.78 -13.96 51.77
C ALA A 331 -9.11 -15.43 52.12
N ILE A 332 -8.80 -16.38 51.24
CA ILE A 332 -9.00 -17.82 51.49
C ILE A 332 -8.17 -18.26 52.69
N THR A 333 -6.90 -17.87 52.77
CA THR A 333 -6.00 -18.23 53.87
C THR A 333 -6.53 -17.68 55.21
N ALA A 334 -7.01 -16.44 55.22
CA ALA A 334 -7.62 -15.83 56.39
C ALA A 334 -8.94 -16.53 56.81
N CYS A 335 -9.78 -16.93 55.85
CA CYS A 335 -10.98 -17.72 56.12
C CYS A 335 -10.65 -19.11 56.69
N VAL A 336 -9.69 -19.83 56.09
CA VAL A 336 -9.25 -21.16 56.58
C VAL A 336 -8.65 -21.05 57.99
N TYR A 337 -7.89 -19.99 58.26
CA TYR A 337 -7.35 -19.74 59.60
C TYR A 337 -8.46 -19.50 60.62
N LYS A 338 -9.45 -18.65 60.30
CA LYS A 338 -10.62 -18.44 61.17
C LYS A 338 -11.41 -19.73 61.42
N CYS A 339 -11.71 -20.50 60.37
CA CYS A 339 -12.43 -21.77 60.48
C CYS A 339 -11.67 -22.89 61.23
N LYS A 340 -10.37 -22.73 61.51
CA LYS A 340 -9.60 -23.67 62.36
C LYS A 340 -9.56 -23.26 63.83
N VAL A 341 -9.93 -22.01 64.15
CA VAL A 341 -9.85 -21.44 65.49
C VAL A 341 -11.21 -21.48 66.20
N ASP A 342 -12.30 -21.62 65.44
CA ASP A 342 -13.64 -22.03 65.90
C ASP A 342 -13.81 -23.55 65.82
#